data_AF-A0A0F9FLA3-F1
#
_entry.id   AF-A0A0F9FLA3-F1
#
_cell.length_a   1.000
_cell.length_b   1.000
_cell.length_c   1.000
_cell.angle_alpha   90.00
_cell.angle_beta   90.00
_cell.angle_gamma   90.00
#
_symmetry.space_group_name_H-M   'P 1'
#
loop_
_entity.id
_entity.type
_entity.pdbx_description
1 polymer ?
#
loop_
_entity_poly.entity_id
_entity_poly.type
_entity_poly.pdbx_seq_one_letter_code
_entity_poly.pdbx_strand_id
1 'polypeptide(L)'
;LQFITDNRFGKLCLTKASQAFTAYRFRFNDGKIFIHKHTDSHALERAAYMGGRTECFFIGECKGGPFQTMDVNSMYPFVMKKYRYPVKLLRYAHSPTLQFIKEVLPRYGVIAEVTLQTDDPAYAVRHKGKTVFPIGRFQTSLCTEGLKYAIQRGHVHEVHRASIYHMEDIFTKYVNYLYKMKGRYSRAKNETMVMLTKYMLNGLYGKFAQLEIINEKEDIGPSEDYSREVIFNLVTGHNTIITRLMNTEITQRTGGEGKNSNVAIAAHITENARFVLWEIIRPLGTDKVLYCDTDSIKIRKKYYDLIQWPKGKPGLGNLKIESRSRELYIEGSKNYRTEKGRRIKGIPERAKEISPGVFCYQWFAGQITHLRKNIKVGARVEPMTRTLTAKYDKGVVHESGRVTPLFL
;
A
#
# COMPACT_ATOMS: atom_id res chain seq x y z
N LEU A 1 -1.33 6.82 -28.54
CA LEU A 1 -0.95 8.25 -28.50
C LEU A 1 -2.18 9.16 -28.45
N GLN A 2 -3.17 8.97 -29.34
CA GLN A 2 -4.42 9.75 -29.36
C GLN A 2 -5.09 9.93 -27.99
N PHE A 3 -5.24 8.86 -27.21
CA PHE A 3 -5.81 8.92 -25.85
C PHE A 3 -5.13 9.95 -24.94
N ILE A 4 -3.81 10.10 -25.02
CA ILE A 4 -3.06 11.05 -24.18
C ILE A 4 -3.30 12.47 -24.65
N THR A 5 -3.28 12.69 -25.97
CA THR A 5 -3.52 13.99 -26.60
C THR A 5 -4.94 14.49 -26.32
N ASP A 6 -5.96 13.68 -26.60
CA ASP A 6 -7.38 14.01 -26.43
C ASP A 6 -7.71 14.40 -24.98
N ASN A 7 -7.07 13.72 -24.03
CA ASN A 7 -7.29 13.95 -22.61
C ASN A 7 -6.27 14.92 -22.01
N ARG A 8 -5.39 15.54 -22.80
CA ARG A 8 -4.33 16.45 -22.33
C ARG A 8 -3.56 15.87 -21.14
N PHE A 9 -3.06 14.65 -21.28
CA PHE A 9 -2.35 13.92 -20.21
C PHE A 9 -0.83 14.12 -20.21
N GLY A 10 -0.36 15.21 -20.83
CA GLY A 10 1.06 15.53 -20.98
C GLY A 10 1.76 14.58 -21.95
N LYS A 11 3.04 14.28 -21.70
CA LYS A 11 3.82 13.38 -22.55
C LYS A 11 3.56 11.90 -22.26
N LEU A 12 3.80 11.05 -23.26
CA LEU A 12 3.83 9.61 -23.08
C LEU A 12 4.98 9.19 -22.15
N CYS A 13 4.69 8.32 -21.20
CA CYS A 13 5.63 7.82 -20.22
C CYS A 13 5.80 6.30 -20.28
N LEU A 14 6.99 5.82 -19.90
CA LEU A 14 7.36 4.39 -19.94
C LEU A 14 6.49 3.49 -19.04
N THR A 15 5.90 4.02 -17.97
CA THR A 15 5.10 3.22 -17.03
C THR A 15 3.74 3.84 -16.79
N LYS A 16 2.74 3.00 -16.51
CA LYS A 16 1.39 3.42 -16.11
C LYS A 16 1.37 4.43 -14.95
N ALA A 17 2.23 4.24 -13.94
CA ALA A 17 2.32 5.14 -12.79
C ALA A 17 2.98 6.48 -13.17
N SER A 18 4.03 6.47 -14.00
CA SER A 18 4.62 7.70 -14.54
C SER A 18 3.64 8.47 -15.43
N GLN A 19 2.83 7.76 -16.23
CA GLN A 19 1.77 8.39 -17.03
C GLN A 19 0.70 9.04 -16.13
N ALA A 20 0.27 8.34 -15.07
CA ALA A 20 -0.70 8.85 -14.11
C ALA A 20 -0.21 10.15 -13.45
N PHE A 21 1.04 10.18 -13.00
CA PHE A 21 1.64 11.33 -12.34
C PHE A 21 1.93 12.49 -13.28
N THR A 22 2.36 12.20 -14.51
CA THR A 22 2.53 13.22 -15.55
C THR A 22 1.19 13.85 -15.91
N ALA A 23 0.16 13.04 -16.12
CA ALA A 23 -1.20 13.54 -16.35
C ALA A 23 -1.68 14.41 -15.19
N TYR A 24 -1.49 13.93 -13.95
CA TYR A 24 -1.83 14.67 -12.73
C TYR A 24 -1.14 16.04 -12.68
N ARG A 25 0.18 16.08 -12.81
CA ARG A 25 0.95 17.34 -12.73
C ARG A 25 0.64 18.30 -13.86
N PHE A 26 0.40 17.80 -15.07
CA PHE A 26 0.17 18.62 -16.25
C PHE A 26 -1.23 19.25 -16.26
N ARG A 27 -2.25 18.51 -15.81
CA ARG A 27 -3.66 18.91 -16.00
C ARG A 27 -4.42 19.17 -14.71
N PHE A 28 -4.07 18.48 -13.62
CA PHE A 28 -4.91 18.43 -12.40
C PHE A 28 -4.25 19.09 -11.19
N ASN A 29 -2.96 19.38 -11.25
CA ASN A 29 -2.24 20.11 -10.22
C ASN A 29 -2.27 21.60 -10.52
N ASP A 30 -2.97 22.37 -9.70
CA ASP A 30 -3.08 23.84 -9.83
C ASP A 30 -1.85 24.58 -9.26
N GLY A 31 -0.66 23.95 -9.24
CA GLY A 31 0.58 24.54 -8.73
C GLY A 31 0.70 24.63 -7.19
N LYS A 32 -0.17 23.96 -6.44
CA LYS A 32 -0.27 24.13 -4.98
C LYS A 32 0.71 23.28 -4.15
N ILE A 33 1.35 22.28 -4.75
CA ILE A 33 2.19 21.31 -4.02
C ILE A 33 3.64 21.81 -3.96
N PHE A 34 4.08 22.17 -2.76
CA PHE A 34 5.44 22.57 -2.42
C PHE A 34 6.24 21.37 -1.92
N ILE A 35 7.51 21.30 -2.34
CA ILE A 35 8.47 20.27 -1.90
C ILE A 35 9.46 20.95 -0.95
N HIS A 36 9.71 20.35 0.22
CA HIS A 36 10.69 20.85 1.19
C HIS A 36 11.92 19.94 1.27
N LYS A 37 12.97 20.43 1.93
CA LYS A 37 14.21 19.68 2.20
C LYS A 37 14.44 19.41 3.69
N HIS A 38 13.44 19.67 4.54
CA HIS A 38 13.54 19.47 5.99
C HIS A 38 13.71 17.98 6.33
N THR A 39 14.90 17.61 6.81
CA THR A 39 15.34 16.21 7.00
C THR A 39 14.51 15.48 8.03
N ASP A 40 14.26 16.11 9.18
CA ASP A 40 13.53 15.47 10.28
C ASP A 40 12.04 15.26 9.94
N SER A 41 11.49 16.14 9.10
CA SER A 41 10.13 15.98 8.58
C SER A 41 10.07 14.80 7.61
N HIS A 42 11.05 14.65 6.71
CA HIS A 42 11.09 13.50 5.81
C HIS A 42 11.23 12.18 6.58
N ALA A 43 12.06 12.13 7.62
CA ALA A 43 12.20 10.94 8.46
C ALA A 43 10.86 10.58 9.11
N LEU A 44 10.15 11.57 9.67
CA LEU A 44 8.83 11.39 10.28
C LEU A 44 7.76 10.98 9.25
N GLU A 45 7.74 11.58 8.06
CA GLU A 45 6.84 11.22 6.96
C GLU A 45 7.05 9.78 6.48
N ARG A 46 8.30 9.35 6.37
CA ARG A 46 8.66 7.98 5.98
C ARG A 46 8.32 6.97 7.07
N ALA A 47 8.44 7.36 8.34
CA ALA A 47 7.98 6.54 9.46
C ALA A 47 6.45 6.34 9.42
N ALA A 48 5.69 7.41 9.12
CA ALA A 48 4.22 7.35 8.96
C ALA A 48 3.77 6.63 7.67
N TYR A 49 4.63 6.57 6.64
CA TYR A 49 4.31 5.88 5.39
C TYR A 49 4.39 4.35 5.54
N MET A 50 3.21 3.76 5.80
CA MET A 50 3.02 2.32 5.96
C MET A 50 2.11 1.74 4.88
N GLY A 51 2.20 0.42 4.68
CA GLY A 51 1.34 -0.29 3.72
C GLY A 51 -0.13 -0.40 4.17
N GLY A 52 -0.92 -1.13 3.39
CA GLY A 52 -2.30 -1.48 3.75
C GLY A 52 -2.38 -2.45 4.93
N ARG A 53 -3.56 -2.53 5.56
CA ARG A 53 -3.85 -3.52 6.61
C ARG A 53 -4.11 -4.87 5.97
N THR A 54 -3.32 -5.89 6.35
CA THR A 54 -3.56 -7.28 5.94
C THR A 54 -3.45 -8.15 7.17
N GLU A 55 -4.56 -8.64 7.70
CA GLU A 55 -4.58 -9.40 8.96
C GLU A 55 -5.56 -10.56 8.90
N CYS A 56 -5.21 -11.63 9.60
CA CYS A 56 -6.09 -12.74 9.87
C CYS A 56 -6.74 -12.48 11.22
N PHE A 57 -8.06 -12.59 11.28
CA PHE A 57 -8.82 -12.57 12.53
C PHE A 57 -9.20 -14.01 12.94
N PHE A 58 -9.11 -14.93 11.99
CA PHE A 58 -9.26 -16.37 12.17
C PHE A 58 -8.25 -17.11 11.28
N ILE A 59 -7.69 -18.22 11.76
CA ILE A 59 -6.79 -19.13 11.06
C ILE A 59 -7.32 -20.56 11.26
N GLY A 60 -7.33 -21.34 10.18
CA GLY A 60 -7.90 -22.68 10.13
C GLY A 60 -9.14 -22.75 9.24
N GLU A 61 -9.91 -23.82 9.40
CA GLU A 61 -11.16 -24.04 8.70
C GLU A 61 -12.29 -23.17 9.28
N CYS A 62 -12.85 -22.28 8.47
CA CYS A 62 -13.96 -21.45 8.92
C CYS A 62 -15.26 -22.27 8.90
N LYS A 63 -15.93 -22.42 10.05
CA LYS A 63 -17.20 -23.19 10.19
C LYS A 63 -18.43 -22.31 10.30
N GLY A 64 -19.55 -22.57 9.63
CA GLY A 64 -20.75 -21.72 9.68
C GLY A 64 -20.80 -20.68 8.57
N GLY A 65 -20.53 -21.13 7.34
CA GLY A 65 -20.71 -20.35 6.12
C GLY A 65 -22.20 -20.16 5.75
N PRO A 66 -22.51 -19.67 4.54
CA PRO A 66 -21.57 -19.29 3.49
C PRO A 66 -20.76 -18.03 3.84
N PHE A 67 -19.65 -17.84 3.14
CA PHE A 67 -18.72 -16.72 3.32
C PHE A 67 -18.85 -15.70 2.19
N GLN A 68 -18.51 -14.46 2.50
CA GLN A 68 -18.49 -13.36 1.54
C GLN A 68 -17.18 -12.61 1.64
N THR A 69 -16.55 -12.38 0.48
CA THR A 69 -15.46 -11.40 0.34
C THR A 69 -16.07 -10.11 -0.19
N MET A 70 -15.81 -9.02 0.51
CA MET A 70 -16.31 -7.70 0.19
C MET A 70 -15.15 -6.74 0.06
N ASP A 71 -15.21 -5.85 -0.93
CA ASP A 71 -14.12 -4.97 -1.34
C ASP A 71 -14.64 -3.53 -1.49
N VAL A 72 -13.89 -2.55 -0.98
CA VAL A 72 -14.24 -1.13 -1.10
C VAL A 72 -13.92 -0.67 -2.52
N ASN A 73 -14.95 -0.19 -3.22
CA ASN A 73 -14.84 0.24 -4.61
C ASN A 73 -13.86 1.42 -4.77
N SER A 74 -12.68 1.10 -5.29
CA SER A 74 -11.62 2.08 -5.56
C SER A 74 -11.21 2.84 -4.28
N MET A 75 -10.81 2.11 -3.24
CA MET A 75 -10.42 2.64 -1.93
C MET A 75 -9.48 3.87 -2.02
N TYR A 76 -8.35 3.77 -2.74
CA TYR A 76 -7.42 4.89 -2.85
C TYR A 76 -8.04 6.12 -3.51
N PRO A 77 -8.68 6.02 -4.70
CA PRO A 77 -9.45 7.13 -5.26
C PRO A 77 -10.54 7.69 -4.34
N PHE A 78 -11.22 6.83 -3.57
CA PHE A 78 -12.23 7.27 -2.60
C PHE A 78 -11.61 8.15 -1.52
N VAL A 79 -10.55 7.70 -0.86
CA VAL A 79 -9.89 8.52 0.18
C VAL A 79 -9.27 9.77 -0.40
N MET A 80 -8.66 9.68 -1.59
CA MET A 80 -8.11 10.84 -2.31
C MET A 80 -9.16 11.92 -2.54
N LYS A 81 -10.42 11.53 -2.80
CA LYS A 81 -11.54 12.48 -2.94
C LYS A 81 -12.15 12.91 -1.60
N LYS A 82 -12.18 12.02 -0.60
CA LYS A 82 -12.84 12.27 0.71
C LYS A 82 -12.07 13.29 1.56
N TYR A 83 -10.74 13.32 1.46
CA TYR A 83 -9.89 14.07 2.38
C TYR A 83 -9.08 15.18 1.69
N ARG A 84 -8.58 16.13 2.49
CA ARG A 84 -7.54 17.09 2.09
C ARG A 84 -6.16 16.53 2.38
N TYR A 85 -5.14 17.03 1.70
CA TYR A 85 -3.78 16.49 1.71
C TYR A 85 -2.72 17.56 1.92
N PRO A 86 -1.56 17.21 2.51
CA PRO A 86 -0.52 18.16 2.81
C PRO A 86 0.13 18.68 1.54
N VAL A 87 0.13 19.99 1.36
CA VAL A 87 0.73 20.64 0.18
C VAL A 87 1.91 21.52 0.52
N LYS A 88 2.04 21.96 1.78
CA LYS A 88 3.16 22.78 2.24
C LYS A 88 3.46 22.48 3.70
N LEU A 89 4.71 22.14 4.01
CA LEU A 89 5.19 22.09 5.39
C LEU A 89 5.23 23.52 5.94
N LEU A 90 4.57 23.74 7.08
CA LEU A 90 4.52 25.03 7.76
C LEU A 90 5.47 25.09 8.94
N ARG A 91 5.52 24.01 9.72
CA ARG A 91 6.31 23.97 10.95
C ARG A 91 6.70 22.53 11.29
N TYR A 92 7.89 22.40 11.86
CA TYR A 92 8.30 21.21 12.60
C TYR A 92 8.40 21.58 14.09
N ALA A 93 7.95 20.69 14.96
CA ALA A 93 7.97 20.89 16.41
C ALA A 93 8.58 19.67 17.10
N HIS A 94 9.56 19.91 17.97
CA HIS A 94 10.10 18.92 18.91
C HIS A 94 9.27 18.96 20.21
N SER A 95 8.90 17.78 20.71
CA SER A 95 8.16 17.60 21.97
C SER A 95 6.96 18.56 22.16
N PRO A 96 6.07 18.72 21.17
CA PRO A 96 4.91 19.59 21.33
C PRO A 96 3.94 19.04 22.37
N THR A 97 3.26 19.92 23.11
CA THR A 97 2.23 19.49 24.04
C THR A 97 1.02 18.90 23.29
N LEU A 98 0.32 17.95 23.91
CA LEU A 98 -0.92 17.41 23.36
C LEU A 98 -1.97 18.52 23.13
N GLN A 99 -2.00 19.53 24.00
CA GLN A 99 -2.89 20.67 23.87
C GLN A 99 -2.61 21.48 22.60
N PHE A 100 -1.34 21.78 22.31
CA PHE A 100 -0.97 22.44 21.06
C PHE A 100 -1.41 21.64 19.82
N ILE A 101 -1.24 20.31 19.84
CA ILE A 101 -1.70 19.46 18.73
C ILE A 101 -3.23 19.51 18.57
N LYS A 102 -3.99 19.51 19.66
CA LYS A 102 -5.46 19.65 19.64
C LYS A 102 -5.90 20.98 19.03
N GLU A 103 -5.16 22.06 19.26
CA GLU A 103 -5.45 23.39 18.71
C GLU A 103 -5.13 23.51 17.21
N VAL A 104 -4.11 22.78 16.74
CA VAL A 104 -3.65 22.82 15.35
C VAL A 104 -4.50 21.95 14.41
N LEU A 105 -4.89 20.75 14.86
CA LEU A 105 -5.60 19.73 14.05
C LEU A 105 -6.92 20.17 13.37
N PRO A 106 -7.71 21.12 13.91
CA PRO A 106 -8.90 21.61 13.23
C PRO A 106 -8.60 22.38 11.94
N ARG A 107 -7.43 23.01 11.83
CA ARG A 107 -7.08 23.92 10.71
C ARG A 107 -5.97 23.38 9.82
N TYR A 108 -5.13 22.50 10.34
CA TYR A 108 -3.92 22.02 9.65
C TYR A 108 -3.85 20.50 9.65
N GLY A 109 -3.03 19.97 8.74
CA GLY A 109 -2.66 18.56 8.76
C GLY A 109 -1.47 18.35 9.66
N VAL A 110 -1.39 17.18 10.29
CA VAL A 110 -0.31 16.83 11.20
C VAL A 110 0.19 15.43 10.88
N ILE A 111 1.50 15.25 10.89
CA ILE A 111 2.12 13.94 11.09
C ILE A 111 2.88 14.03 12.41
N ALA A 112 2.58 13.13 13.33
CA ALA A 112 3.19 13.13 14.66
C ALA A 112 3.69 11.75 15.05
N GLU A 113 4.84 11.71 15.70
CA GLU A 113 5.30 10.53 16.44
C GLU A 113 4.75 10.61 17.85
N VAL A 114 4.04 9.55 18.25
CA VAL A 114 3.27 9.51 19.49
C VAL A 114 3.50 8.19 20.21
N THR A 115 3.46 8.23 21.54
CA THR A 115 3.22 7.04 22.35
C THR A 115 1.73 6.90 22.57
N LEU A 116 1.21 5.72 22.26
CA LEU A 116 -0.19 5.37 22.45
C LEU A 116 -0.36 4.40 23.60
N GLN A 117 -1.50 4.47 24.27
CA GLN A 117 -2.05 3.45 25.15
C GLN A 117 -3.44 3.10 24.65
N THR A 118 -3.67 1.88 24.17
CA THR A 118 -4.95 1.55 23.52
C THR A 118 -5.27 0.06 23.51
N ASP A 119 -6.56 -0.26 23.59
CA ASP A 119 -7.10 -1.60 23.35
C ASP A 119 -7.66 -1.75 21.91
N ASP A 120 -7.57 -0.70 21.10
CA ASP A 120 -8.01 -0.72 19.70
C ASP A 120 -6.83 -1.10 18.78
N PRO A 121 -6.92 -2.21 18.01
CA PRO A 121 -5.95 -2.56 16.99
C PRO A 121 -6.17 -1.72 15.71
N ALA A 122 -6.05 -0.41 15.84
CA ALA A 122 -6.34 0.59 14.81
C ALA A 122 -5.06 1.16 14.15
N TYR A 123 -3.97 1.23 14.92
CA TYR A 123 -2.76 1.95 14.53
C TYR A 123 -1.72 1.01 13.95
N ALA A 124 -1.18 1.36 12.79
CA ALA A 124 -0.15 0.58 12.16
C ALA A 124 1.20 0.78 12.87
N VAL A 125 1.96 -0.30 13.03
CA VAL A 125 3.34 -0.29 13.55
C VAL A 125 4.21 -1.18 12.68
N ARG A 126 5.46 -0.78 12.41
CA ARG A 126 6.45 -1.67 11.78
C ARG A 126 7.13 -2.49 12.87
N HIS A 127 6.74 -3.76 12.99
CA HIS A 127 7.32 -4.72 13.94
C HIS A 127 7.97 -5.87 13.18
N LYS A 128 9.26 -6.15 13.42
CA LYS A 128 10.03 -7.23 12.76
C LYS A 128 9.88 -7.23 11.22
N GLY A 129 9.96 -6.05 10.61
CA GLY A 129 9.84 -5.87 9.15
C GLY A 129 8.43 -5.99 8.58
N LYS A 130 7.39 -6.13 9.42
CA LYS A 130 5.98 -6.28 9.02
C LYS A 130 5.12 -5.15 9.57
N THR A 131 4.06 -4.77 8.84
CA THR A 131 3.05 -3.83 9.33
C THR A 131 2.02 -4.59 10.17
N VAL A 132 1.98 -4.37 11.48
CA VAL A 132 1.05 -4.98 12.45
C VAL A 132 0.16 -3.91 13.09
N PHE A 133 -0.92 -4.33 13.75
CA PHE A 133 -1.88 -3.44 14.43
C PHE A 133 -2.04 -3.87 15.90
N PRO A 134 -1.06 -3.52 16.75
CA PRO A 134 -1.01 -4.00 18.12
C PRO A 134 -1.95 -3.22 19.05
N ILE A 135 -2.11 -3.74 20.26
CA ILE A 135 -2.73 -3.09 21.43
C ILE A 135 -1.67 -2.93 22.53
N GLY A 136 -1.97 -2.24 23.62
CA GLY A 136 -1.02 -1.97 24.70
C GLY A 136 -0.37 -0.60 24.59
N ARG A 137 0.92 -0.50 24.94
CA ARG A 137 1.68 0.75 24.99
C ARG A 137 2.83 0.75 23.98
N PHE A 138 2.70 1.51 22.91
CA PHE A 138 3.72 1.52 21.85
C PHE A 138 3.88 2.88 21.19
N GLN A 139 5.05 3.09 20.59
CA GLN A 139 5.34 4.25 19.75
C GLN A 139 4.98 3.99 18.29
N THR A 140 4.40 5.00 17.64
CA THR A 140 4.14 4.99 16.20
C THR A 140 4.03 6.40 15.64
N SER A 141 4.06 6.52 14.31
CA SER A 141 3.82 7.78 13.61
C SER A 141 2.44 7.78 12.97
N LEU A 142 1.61 8.75 13.32
CA LEU A 142 0.24 8.92 12.83
C LEU A 142 0.13 10.14 11.93
N CYS A 143 -0.69 10.05 10.89
CA CYS A 143 -1.15 11.20 10.12
C CYS A 143 -2.42 11.79 10.74
N THR A 144 -2.96 12.82 10.08
CA THR A 144 -4.04 13.66 10.60
C THR A 144 -5.26 12.87 11.11
N GLU A 145 -5.80 11.93 10.32
CA GLU A 145 -7.02 11.20 10.70
C GLU A 145 -6.76 10.16 11.80
N GLY A 146 -5.60 9.49 11.78
CA GLY A 146 -5.22 8.60 12.86
C GLY A 146 -4.99 9.32 14.18
N LEU A 147 -4.39 10.51 14.12
CA LEU A 147 -4.16 11.34 15.30
C LEU A 147 -5.47 11.89 15.86
N LYS A 148 -6.41 12.33 15.01
CA LYS A 148 -7.78 12.69 15.44
C LYS A 148 -8.47 11.54 16.15
N TYR A 149 -8.41 10.33 15.58
CA TYR A 149 -8.99 9.14 16.20
C TYR A 149 -8.37 8.83 17.57
N ALA A 150 -7.03 8.90 17.67
CA ALA A 150 -6.32 8.68 18.95
C ALA A 150 -6.67 9.72 20.01
N ILE A 151 -6.75 10.99 19.64
CA ILE A 151 -7.10 12.07 20.58
C ILE A 151 -8.54 11.95 21.05
N GLN A 152 -9.48 11.69 20.14
CA GLN A 152 -10.90 11.54 20.48
C GLN A 152 -11.14 10.41 21.49
N ARG A 153 -10.32 9.35 21.45
CA ARG A 153 -10.42 8.20 22.35
C ARG A 153 -9.49 8.27 23.56
N GLY A 154 -8.74 9.35 23.72
CA GLY A 154 -7.77 9.48 24.82
C GLY A 154 -6.60 8.49 24.74
N HIS A 155 -6.29 7.96 23.56
CA HIS A 155 -5.22 6.97 23.38
C HIS A 155 -3.82 7.60 23.35
N VAL A 156 -3.70 8.91 23.11
CA VAL A 156 -2.38 9.59 23.05
C VAL A 156 -1.85 9.79 24.45
N HIS A 157 -0.78 9.09 24.79
CA HIS A 157 -0.06 9.27 26.05
C HIS A 157 0.95 10.42 25.95
N GLU A 158 1.71 10.49 24.85
CA GLU A 158 2.77 11.48 24.66
C GLU A 158 2.97 11.81 23.17
N VAL A 159 3.38 13.04 22.86
CA VAL A 159 3.76 13.48 21.51
C VAL A 159 5.24 13.84 21.49
N HIS A 160 6.03 13.10 20.70
CA HIS A 160 7.49 13.22 20.65
C HIS A 160 7.95 14.30 19.68
N ARG A 161 7.29 14.37 18.51
CA ARG A 161 7.55 15.36 17.47
C ARG A 161 6.39 15.44 16.51
N ALA A 162 6.25 16.58 15.83
CA ALA A 162 5.20 16.77 14.83
C ALA A 162 5.65 17.66 13.66
N SER A 163 5.24 17.28 12.45
CA SER A 163 5.23 18.13 11.26
C SER A 163 3.82 18.64 11.00
N ILE A 164 3.68 19.95 10.78
CA ILE A 164 2.40 20.63 10.57
C ILE A 164 2.34 21.15 9.14
N TYR A 165 1.21 20.91 8.47
CA TYR A 165 1.04 21.16 7.04
C TYR A 165 -0.19 22.00 6.74
N HIS A 166 -0.06 22.86 5.73
CA HIS A 166 -1.21 23.38 5.02
C HIS A 166 -1.82 22.27 4.15
N MET A 167 -3.14 22.14 4.18
CA MET A 167 -3.89 21.04 3.55
C MET A 167 -4.80 21.56 2.46
N GLU A 168 -4.86 20.90 1.31
CA GLU A 168 -5.73 21.28 0.18
C GLU A 168 -6.46 20.05 -0.40
N ASP A 169 -7.60 20.28 -1.05
CA ASP A 169 -8.17 19.27 -1.95
C ASP A 169 -7.42 19.32 -3.28
N ILE A 170 -6.55 18.33 -3.48
CA ILE A 170 -5.69 18.23 -4.65
C ILE A 170 -6.07 17.09 -5.60
N PHE A 171 -7.07 16.27 -5.26
CA PHE A 171 -7.37 15.04 -6.03
C PHE A 171 -8.80 14.94 -6.53
N THR A 172 -9.76 15.71 -6.02
CA THR A 172 -11.17 15.62 -6.45
C THR A 172 -11.32 15.77 -7.96
N LYS A 173 -10.65 16.76 -8.57
CA LYS A 173 -10.66 16.98 -10.03
C LYS A 173 -10.15 15.74 -10.79
N TYR A 174 -9.01 15.19 -10.36
CA TYR A 174 -8.38 14.01 -10.96
C TYR A 174 -9.27 12.76 -10.86
N VAL A 175 -9.74 12.47 -9.65
CA VAL A 175 -10.55 11.29 -9.36
C VAL A 175 -11.88 11.35 -10.10
N ASN A 176 -12.60 12.47 -10.04
CA ASN A 176 -13.89 12.61 -10.72
C ASN A 176 -13.74 12.40 -12.24
N TYR A 177 -12.69 12.97 -12.84
CA TYR A 177 -12.46 12.86 -14.27
C TYR A 177 -12.19 11.41 -14.70
N LEU A 178 -11.21 10.75 -14.09
CA LEU A 178 -10.85 9.38 -14.44
C LEU A 178 -11.91 8.36 -14.02
N TYR A 179 -12.64 8.59 -12.93
CA TYR A 179 -13.72 7.69 -12.51
C TYR A 179 -14.92 7.77 -13.47
N LYS A 180 -15.30 8.98 -13.91
CA LYS A 180 -16.31 9.17 -14.97
C LYS A 180 -15.88 8.49 -16.28
N MET A 181 -14.60 8.65 -16.65
CA MET A 181 -14.02 8.03 -17.83
C MET A 181 -14.05 6.49 -17.75
N LYS A 182 -13.63 5.90 -16.63
CA LYS A 182 -13.73 4.46 -16.36
C LYS A 182 -15.16 3.96 -16.51
N GLY A 183 -16.14 4.69 -15.97
CA GLY A 183 -17.57 4.37 -16.11
C GLY A 183 -18.05 4.39 -17.57
N ARG A 184 -17.62 5.37 -18.37
CA ARG A 184 -17.91 5.44 -19.82
C ARG A 184 -17.34 4.22 -20.55
N TYR A 185 -16.07 3.88 -20.33
CA TYR A 185 -15.46 2.72 -20.98
C TYR A 185 -16.06 1.38 -20.52
N SER A 186 -16.50 1.29 -19.27
CA SER A 186 -17.22 0.12 -18.76
C SER A 186 -18.55 -0.08 -19.48
N ARG A 187 -19.32 1.00 -19.72
CA ARG A 187 -20.57 0.92 -20.51
C ARG A 187 -20.32 0.56 -21.97
N ALA A 188 -19.23 1.04 -22.54
CA ALA A 188 -18.79 0.69 -23.89
C ALA A 188 -18.10 -0.68 -23.99
N LYS A 189 -18.06 -1.47 -22.90
CA LYS A 189 -17.38 -2.78 -22.82
C LYS A 189 -15.91 -2.76 -23.29
N ASN A 190 -15.22 -1.65 -23.11
CA ASN A 190 -13.81 -1.51 -23.49
C ASN A 190 -12.89 -1.85 -22.29
N GLU A 191 -12.57 -3.13 -22.15
CA GLU A 191 -11.82 -3.66 -21.00
C GLU A 191 -10.41 -3.06 -20.89
N THR A 192 -9.72 -2.88 -22.01
CA THR A 192 -8.38 -2.27 -22.06
C THR A 192 -8.38 -0.87 -21.46
N MET A 193 -9.37 -0.04 -21.83
CA MET A 193 -9.46 1.33 -21.33
C MET A 193 -9.97 1.39 -19.88
N VAL A 194 -10.83 0.46 -19.46
CA VAL A 194 -11.19 0.30 -18.05
C VAL A 194 -9.95 -0.04 -17.22
N MET A 195 -9.11 -0.94 -17.71
CA MET A 195 -7.87 -1.34 -17.04
C MET A 195 -6.89 -0.17 -16.96
N LEU A 196 -6.66 0.55 -18.07
CA LEU A 196 -5.78 1.71 -18.13
C LEU A 196 -6.22 2.82 -17.16
N THR A 197 -7.50 3.19 -17.18
CA THR A 197 -8.05 4.21 -16.27
C THR A 197 -7.98 3.79 -14.81
N LYS A 198 -8.27 2.50 -14.50
CA LYS A 198 -8.08 1.94 -13.15
C LYS A 198 -6.62 2.03 -12.70
N TYR A 199 -5.67 1.74 -13.58
CA TYR A 199 -4.26 1.86 -13.27
C TYR A 199 -3.81 3.30 -13.04
N MET A 200 -4.33 4.26 -13.80
CA MET A 200 -4.03 5.67 -13.57
C MET A 200 -4.54 6.12 -12.19
N LEU A 201 -5.81 5.81 -11.88
CA LEU A 201 -6.44 6.10 -10.59
C LEU A 201 -5.63 5.56 -9.39
N ASN A 202 -5.19 4.31 -9.46
CA ASN A 202 -4.51 3.66 -8.33
C ASN A 202 -3.00 3.87 -8.31
N GLY A 203 -2.37 4.14 -9.46
CA GLY A 203 -0.92 4.24 -9.60
C GLY A 203 -0.35 5.61 -9.22
N LEU A 204 -1.21 6.62 -9.04
CA LEU A 204 -0.79 7.99 -8.77
C LEU A 204 -0.10 8.13 -7.39
N TYR A 205 -0.71 7.63 -6.32
CA TYR A 205 -0.25 7.94 -4.95
C TYR A 205 1.19 7.48 -4.71
N GLY A 206 1.58 6.31 -5.24
CA GLY A 206 2.92 5.75 -5.03
C GLY A 206 4.04 6.61 -5.62
N LYS A 207 3.72 7.49 -6.59
CA LYS A 207 4.68 8.43 -7.16
C LYS A 207 5.06 9.56 -6.19
N PHE A 208 4.19 9.90 -5.25
CA PHE A 208 4.50 10.86 -4.20
C PHE A 208 5.49 10.33 -3.16
N ALA A 209 5.67 9.02 -3.05
CA ALA A 209 6.64 8.39 -2.16
C ALA A 209 7.86 7.81 -2.91
N GLN A 210 8.04 8.14 -4.18
CA GLN A 210 9.13 7.61 -4.99
C GLN A 210 10.48 8.19 -4.54
N LEU A 211 11.45 7.30 -4.29
CA LEU A 211 12.85 7.69 -4.05
C LEU A 211 13.53 8.07 -5.37
N GLU A 212 14.50 8.97 -5.29
CA GLU A 212 15.40 9.27 -6.38
C GLU A 212 16.36 8.09 -6.61
N ILE A 213 16.50 7.69 -7.88
CA ILE A 213 17.50 6.73 -8.30
C ILE A 213 18.45 7.49 -9.22
N ILE A 214 19.67 7.69 -8.74
CA ILE A 214 20.77 8.24 -9.54
C ILE A 214 21.24 7.09 -10.43
N ASN A 215 21.29 7.35 -11.74
CA ASN A 215 21.78 6.40 -12.74
C ASN A 215 22.96 7.06 -13.45
N GLU A 216 24.14 6.49 -13.26
CA GLU A 216 25.33 6.83 -14.02
C GLU A 216 25.49 5.80 -15.12
N LYS A 217 25.81 6.27 -16.33
CA LYS A 217 26.01 5.43 -17.50
C LYS A 217 27.38 5.73 -18.07
N GLU A 218 28.15 4.68 -18.29
CA GLU A 218 29.47 4.75 -18.89
C GLU A 218 29.50 3.79 -20.09
N ASP A 219 30.03 4.27 -21.21
CA ASP A 219 30.35 3.42 -22.35
C ASP A 219 31.67 2.71 -22.03
N ILE A 220 31.61 1.39 -21.90
CA ILE A 220 32.77 0.56 -21.55
C ILE A 220 33.45 -0.03 -22.79
N GLY A 221 33.11 0.47 -23.98
CA GLY A 221 33.58 -0.03 -25.26
C GLY A 221 32.98 -1.40 -25.60
N PRO A 222 33.44 -2.04 -26.70
CA PRO A 222 33.02 -3.37 -27.07
C PRO A 222 33.27 -4.36 -25.92
N SER A 223 32.19 -4.79 -25.27
CA SER A 223 32.24 -5.70 -24.13
C SER A 223 31.16 -6.76 -24.26
N GLU A 224 31.52 -8.00 -24.01
CA GLU A 224 30.55 -9.08 -23.87
C GLU A 224 29.96 -9.18 -22.45
N ASP A 225 30.23 -8.20 -21.60
CA ASP A 225 29.75 -8.21 -20.22
C ASP A 225 28.23 -8.17 -20.20
N TYR A 226 27.69 -9.16 -19.50
CA TYR A 226 26.28 -9.34 -19.29
C TYR A 226 26.07 -9.74 -17.83
N SER A 227 26.15 -8.75 -16.95
CA SER A 227 26.20 -8.97 -15.50
C SER A 227 25.34 -7.98 -14.74
N ARG A 228 24.93 -8.38 -13.53
CA ARG A 228 24.30 -7.49 -12.56
C ARG A 228 24.73 -7.84 -11.15
N GLU A 229 25.35 -6.88 -10.50
CA GLU A 229 25.88 -6.99 -9.16
C GLU A 229 25.09 -6.09 -8.20
N VAL A 230 25.01 -6.50 -6.94
CA VAL A 230 24.44 -5.69 -5.86
C VAL A 230 25.51 -5.57 -4.79
N ILE A 231 26.03 -4.35 -4.62
CA ILE A 231 27.06 -4.02 -3.66
C ILE A 231 26.37 -3.34 -2.48
N PHE A 232 26.41 -3.97 -1.31
CA PHE A 232 25.87 -3.37 -0.08
C PHE A 232 26.95 -2.49 0.55
N ASN A 233 26.67 -1.20 0.67
CA ASN A 233 27.57 -0.27 1.35
C ASN A 233 27.30 -0.33 2.87
N LEU A 234 28.28 -0.83 3.63
CA LEU A 234 28.17 -0.97 5.10
C LEU A 234 28.09 0.36 5.85
N VAL A 235 28.61 1.45 5.28
CA VAL A 235 28.61 2.78 5.89
C VAL A 235 27.26 3.47 5.71
N THR A 236 26.71 3.43 4.50
CA THR A 236 25.43 4.10 4.19
C THR A 236 24.22 3.20 4.41
N GLY A 237 24.40 1.89 4.53
CA GLY A 237 23.32 0.90 4.62
C GLY A 237 22.50 0.78 3.32
N HIS A 238 23.00 1.30 2.20
CA HIS A 238 22.32 1.30 0.91
C HIS A 238 22.97 0.37 -0.11
N ASN A 239 22.15 -0.17 -1.01
CA ASN A 239 22.61 -0.96 -2.14
C ASN A 239 23.01 -0.05 -3.31
N THR A 240 24.19 -0.31 -3.87
CA THR A 240 24.58 0.13 -5.22
C THR A 240 24.39 -1.04 -6.16
N ILE A 241 23.74 -0.80 -7.31
CA ILE A 241 23.50 -1.82 -8.32
C ILE A 241 24.32 -1.47 -9.55
N ILE A 242 25.23 -2.35 -9.94
CA ILE A 242 25.97 -2.21 -11.20
C ILE A 242 25.40 -3.21 -12.19
N THR A 243 25.05 -2.73 -13.38
CA THR A 243 24.54 -3.57 -14.48
C THR A 243 25.36 -3.31 -15.72
N ARG A 244 25.99 -4.36 -16.27
CA ARG A 244 26.75 -4.30 -17.52
C ARG A 244 25.98 -5.03 -18.61
N LEU A 245 25.60 -4.31 -19.66
CA LEU A 245 24.96 -4.87 -20.86
C LEU A 245 25.09 -3.89 -22.03
N MET A 246 25.21 -4.43 -23.25
CA MET A 246 25.24 -3.64 -24.49
C MET A 246 26.28 -2.52 -24.46
N ASN A 247 27.53 -2.86 -24.14
CA ASN A 247 28.66 -1.92 -24.03
C ASN A 247 28.45 -0.78 -23.02
N THR A 248 27.49 -0.92 -22.12
CA THR A 248 27.16 0.11 -21.13
C THR A 248 27.26 -0.47 -19.73
N GLU A 249 28.00 0.21 -18.86
CA GLU A 249 27.88 0.05 -17.42
C GLU A 249 26.85 1.05 -16.88
N ILE A 250 25.86 0.55 -16.15
CA ILE A 250 24.84 1.35 -15.47
C ILE A 250 25.01 1.16 -13.96
N THR A 251 25.46 2.22 -13.29
CA THR A 251 25.58 2.28 -11.84
C THR A 251 24.36 3.00 -11.26
N GLN A 252 23.55 2.28 -10.49
CA GLN A 252 22.34 2.79 -9.85
C GLN A 252 22.52 2.90 -8.34
N ARG A 253 22.25 4.08 -7.79
CA ARG A 253 22.26 4.33 -6.33
C ARG A 253 21.04 5.15 -5.90
N THR A 254 20.63 5.00 -4.64
CA THR A 254 19.53 5.81 -4.07
C THR A 254 20.03 7.22 -3.75
N GLY A 255 19.41 8.24 -4.35
CA GLY A 255 19.75 9.66 -4.18
C GLY A 255 18.97 10.37 -3.07
N GLY A 256 18.13 9.64 -2.32
CA GLY A 256 17.22 10.20 -1.34
C GLY A 256 15.80 10.35 -1.89
N GLU A 257 15.13 11.46 -1.54
CA GLU A 257 13.76 11.75 -1.97
C GLU A 257 13.68 12.17 -3.43
N GLY A 258 12.67 11.68 -4.16
CA GLY A 258 12.47 12.05 -5.56
C GLY A 258 12.21 13.55 -5.73
N LYS A 259 12.69 14.14 -6.84
CA LYS A 259 12.50 15.57 -7.14
C LYS A 259 11.06 16.10 -7.02
N ASN A 260 10.05 15.23 -7.22
CA ASN A 260 8.64 15.59 -7.10
C ASN A 260 7.91 14.74 -6.05
N SER A 261 8.63 14.07 -5.14
CA SER A 261 8.01 13.30 -4.06
C SER A 261 7.57 14.23 -2.94
N ASN A 262 6.41 13.92 -2.36
CA ASN A 262 5.92 14.51 -1.14
C ASN A 262 5.35 13.35 -0.32
N VAL A 263 6.18 12.81 0.58
CA VAL A 263 5.91 11.57 1.30
C VAL A 263 4.72 11.75 2.25
N ALA A 264 4.56 12.96 2.81
CA ALA A 264 3.40 13.31 3.61
C ALA A 264 2.07 13.01 2.90
N ILE A 265 1.94 13.31 1.60
CA ILE A 265 0.73 12.99 0.81
C ILE A 265 0.50 11.47 0.77
N ALA A 266 1.52 10.69 0.44
CA ALA A 266 1.40 9.24 0.34
C ALA A 266 1.09 8.58 1.71
N ALA A 267 1.71 9.07 2.78
CA ALA A 267 1.45 8.64 4.15
C ALA A 267 -0.03 8.85 4.51
N HIS A 268 -0.57 10.05 4.30
CA HIS A 268 -1.98 10.36 4.54
C HIS A 268 -2.92 9.48 3.71
N ILE A 269 -2.64 9.27 2.40
CA ILE A 269 -3.49 8.42 1.55
C ILE A 269 -3.56 6.99 2.11
N THR A 270 -2.43 6.40 2.48
CA THR A 270 -2.40 5.03 3.00
C THR A 270 -3.02 4.92 4.37
N GLU A 271 -2.82 5.89 5.26
CA GLU A 271 -3.46 5.92 6.57
C GLU A 271 -4.97 6.08 6.47
N ASN A 272 -5.44 7.04 5.67
CA ASN A 272 -6.87 7.26 5.46
C ASN A 272 -7.56 5.99 4.93
N ALA A 273 -6.90 5.23 4.05
CA ALA A 273 -7.41 3.94 3.56
C ALA A 273 -7.49 2.89 4.68
N ARG A 274 -6.49 2.81 5.56
CA ARG A 274 -6.52 1.93 6.75
C ARG A 274 -7.65 2.31 7.70
N PHE A 275 -7.88 3.61 7.93
CA PHE A 275 -8.95 4.09 8.79
C PHE A 275 -10.34 3.87 8.20
N VAL A 276 -10.53 4.01 6.87
CA VAL A 276 -11.80 3.61 6.24
C VAL A 276 -12.07 2.12 6.44
N LEU A 277 -11.05 1.26 6.31
CA LEU A 277 -11.22 -0.17 6.60
C LEU A 277 -11.54 -0.41 8.08
N TRP A 278 -10.92 0.34 9.00
CA TRP A 278 -11.22 0.26 10.43
C TRP A 278 -12.62 0.77 10.79
N GLU A 279 -13.12 1.81 10.13
CA GLU A 279 -14.50 2.31 10.25
C GLU A 279 -15.53 1.23 9.86
N ILE A 280 -15.17 0.29 8.99
CA ILE A 280 -16.01 -0.87 8.64
C ILE A 280 -15.86 -1.99 9.69
N ILE A 281 -14.62 -2.30 10.11
CA ILE A 281 -14.33 -3.43 11.01
C ILE A 281 -14.80 -3.15 12.44
N ARG A 282 -14.54 -1.96 12.98
CA ARG A 282 -14.78 -1.63 14.40
C ARG A 282 -16.26 -1.76 14.79
N PRO A 283 -17.24 -1.18 14.07
CA PRO A 283 -18.65 -1.32 14.44
C PRO A 283 -19.17 -2.76 14.26
N LEU A 284 -18.61 -3.51 13.31
CA LEU A 284 -18.95 -4.92 13.11
C LEU A 284 -18.42 -5.80 14.26
N GLY A 285 -17.29 -5.40 14.85
CA GLY A 285 -16.54 -6.18 15.82
C GLY A 285 -15.53 -7.09 15.12
N THR A 286 -14.30 -7.12 15.66
CA THR A 286 -13.22 -7.92 15.09
C THR A 286 -13.55 -9.41 15.12
N ASP A 287 -14.36 -9.86 16.07
CA ASP A 287 -14.86 -11.23 16.25
C ASP A 287 -15.63 -11.76 15.02
N LYS A 288 -16.32 -10.88 14.29
CA LYS A 288 -17.15 -11.22 13.13
C LYS A 288 -16.39 -11.14 11.80
N VAL A 289 -15.20 -10.57 11.81
CA VAL A 289 -14.28 -10.55 10.68
C VAL A 289 -13.40 -11.79 10.72
N LEU A 290 -13.15 -12.40 9.58
CA LEU A 290 -12.28 -13.58 9.44
C LEU A 290 -10.91 -13.17 8.88
N TYR A 291 -10.89 -12.24 7.94
CA TYR A 291 -9.68 -11.80 7.24
C TYR A 291 -9.86 -10.41 6.63
N CYS A 292 -8.77 -9.66 6.48
CA CYS A 292 -8.75 -8.45 5.65
C CYS A 292 -7.46 -8.33 4.82
N ASP A 293 -7.56 -7.68 3.65
CA ASP A 293 -6.39 -7.27 2.86
C ASP A 293 -6.66 -5.95 2.13
N THR A 294 -5.99 -4.91 2.59
CA THR A 294 -5.94 -3.53 2.08
C THR A 294 -7.28 -2.81 2.06
N ASP A 295 -8.21 -3.26 1.22
CA ASP A 295 -9.52 -2.69 0.95
C ASP A 295 -10.65 -3.74 1.03
N SER A 296 -10.30 -4.98 1.37
CA SER A 296 -11.24 -6.10 1.44
C SER A 296 -11.38 -6.69 2.85
N ILE A 297 -12.58 -7.20 3.15
CA ILE A 297 -12.88 -8.02 4.32
C ILE A 297 -13.52 -9.35 3.90
N LYS A 298 -13.27 -10.40 4.67
CA LYS A 298 -14.00 -11.67 4.58
C LYS A 298 -14.80 -11.89 5.84
N ILE A 299 -16.08 -12.16 5.66
CA ILE A 299 -17.04 -12.38 6.75
C ILE A 299 -17.95 -13.57 6.43
N ARG A 300 -18.72 -13.99 7.44
CA ARG A 300 -19.86 -14.89 7.25
C ARG A 300 -21.03 -14.10 6.67
N LYS A 301 -21.79 -14.68 5.74
CA LYS A 301 -22.96 -14.03 5.13
C LYS A 301 -23.96 -13.51 6.17
N LYS A 302 -24.16 -14.23 7.28
CA LYS A 302 -25.08 -13.84 8.36
C LYS A 302 -24.74 -12.49 9.02
N TYR A 303 -23.52 -11.99 8.86
CA TYR A 303 -23.09 -10.70 9.41
C TYR A 303 -23.18 -9.54 8.40
N TYR A 304 -23.62 -9.80 7.16
CA TYR A 304 -23.69 -8.79 6.11
C TYR A 304 -24.56 -7.59 6.50
N ASP A 305 -25.71 -7.85 7.12
CA ASP A 305 -26.67 -6.81 7.47
C ASP A 305 -26.18 -5.93 8.63
N LEU A 306 -25.29 -6.45 9.49
CA LEU A 306 -24.65 -5.72 10.59
C LEU A 306 -23.62 -4.67 10.13
N ILE A 307 -23.19 -4.72 8.86
CA ILE A 307 -22.21 -3.75 8.34
C ILE A 307 -22.84 -2.37 8.23
N GLN A 308 -22.31 -1.42 8.99
CA GLN A 308 -22.68 0.00 9.00
C GLN A 308 -21.85 0.82 8.00
N TRP A 309 -21.84 0.40 6.74
CA TRP A 309 -21.15 1.09 5.66
C TRP A 309 -21.96 1.01 4.36
N PRO A 310 -21.96 2.04 3.49
CA PRO A 310 -22.64 1.99 2.20
C PRO A 310 -22.29 0.73 1.39
N LYS A 311 -23.30 -0.09 1.10
CA LYS A 311 -23.15 -1.41 0.45
C LYS A 311 -24.14 -1.59 -0.71
N GLY A 312 -23.83 -2.52 -1.61
CA GLY A 312 -24.75 -2.96 -2.68
C GLY A 312 -24.67 -2.17 -3.99
N LYS A 313 -24.90 -0.83 -3.98
CA LYS A 313 -24.90 -0.04 -5.23
C LYS A 313 -23.46 0.26 -5.72
N PRO A 314 -23.20 0.20 -7.04
CA PRO A 314 -21.93 0.65 -7.62
C PRO A 314 -21.71 2.13 -7.32
N GLY A 315 -20.78 2.42 -6.40
CA GLY A 315 -20.46 3.78 -5.97
C GLY A 315 -19.02 3.83 -5.48
N LEU A 316 -18.36 4.98 -5.68
CA LEU A 316 -17.00 5.19 -5.21
C LEU A 316 -16.98 5.11 -3.68
N GLY A 317 -16.14 4.24 -3.11
CA GLY A 317 -16.08 3.99 -1.67
C GLY A 317 -17.15 3.03 -1.12
N ASN A 318 -18.14 2.62 -1.92
CA ASN A 318 -19.11 1.62 -1.47
C ASN A 318 -18.47 0.24 -1.39
N LEU A 319 -18.95 -0.55 -0.43
CA LEU A 319 -18.54 -1.93 -0.23
C LEU A 319 -19.34 -2.84 -1.16
N LYS A 320 -18.65 -3.51 -2.09
CA LYS A 320 -19.26 -4.47 -3.03
C LYS A 320 -18.95 -5.91 -2.59
N ILE A 321 -19.83 -6.84 -2.94
CA ILE A 321 -19.53 -8.27 -2.85
C ILE A 321 -18.67 -8.63 -4.06
N GLU A 322 -17.44 -9.06 -3.83
CA GLU A 322 -16.52 -9.51 -4.89
C GLU A 322 -16.71 -11.01 -5.16
N SER A 323 -16.85 -11.80 -4.10
CA SER A 323 -17.04 -13.23 -4.22
C SER A 323 -17.81 -13.81 -3.04
N ARG A 324 -18.44 -14.96 -3.30
CA ARG A 324 -19.08 -15.81 -2.29
C ARG A 324 -18.39 -17.17 -2.32
N SER A 325 -18.27 -17.79 -1.15
CA SER A 325 -17.77 -19.15 -1.05
C SER A 325 -18.57 -19.97 -0.05
N ARG A 326 -18.64 -21.28 -0.27
CA ARG A 326 -19.22 -22.23 0.70
C ARG A 326 -18.18 -22.66 1.71
N GLU A 327 -16.95 -22.82 1.25
CA GLU A 327 -15.80 -23.21 2.06
C GLU A 327 -14.80 -22.06 2.15
N LEU A 328 -14.14 -21.95 3.29
CA LEU A 328 -13.07 -20.99 3.50
C LEU A 328 -12.09 -21.55 4.54
N TYR A 329 -10.83 -21.65 4.13
CA TYR A 329 -9.72 -21.97 5.03
C TYR A 329 -8.70 -20.84 4.93
N ILE A 330 -8.30 -20.30 6.08
CA ILE A 330 -7.34 -19.20 6.18
C ILE A 330 -6.08 -19.76 6.83
N GLU A 331 -4.97 -19.73 6.11
CA GLU A 331 -3.69 -20.30 6.56
C GLU A 331 -2.66 -19.18 6.84
N GLY A 332 -3.01 -17.92 6.56
CA GLY A 332 -2.18 -16.75 6.89
C GLY A 332 -2.47 -15.54 6.01
N SER A 333 -1.64 -14.51 6.15
CA SER A 333 -1.74 -13.31 5.32
C SER A 333 -1.51 -13.63 3.85
N LYS A 334 -2.52 -13.36 3.02
CA LYS A 334 -2.53 -13.68 1.59
C LYS A 334 -2.28 -15.18 1.34
N ASN A 335 -2.74 -16.02 2.25
CA ASN A 335 -2.72 -17.47 2.18
C ASN A 335 -4.08 -18.02 2.62
N TYR A 336 -4.96 -18.32 1.67
CA TYR A 336 -6.28 -18.86 1.94
C TYR A 336 -6.79 -19.70 0.76
N ARG A 337 -7.74 -20.60 1.02
CA ARG A 337 -8.40 -21.42 -0.01
C ARG A 337 -9.92 -21.43 0.16
N THR A 338 -10.61 -21.56 -0.98
CA THR A 338 -12.05 -21.79 -1.07
C THR A 338 -12.30 -22.98 -1.99
N GLU A 339 -13.56 -23.35 -2.21
CA GLU A 339 -13.91 -24.40 -3.18
C GLU A 339 -13.49 -24.07 -4.62
N LYS A 340 -13.14 -22.80 -4.91
CA LYS A 340 -12.68 -22.36 -6.24
C LYS A 340 -11.17 -22.46 -6.43
N GLY A 341 -10.43 -22.78 -5.37
CA GLY A 341 -8.97 -22.90 -5.41
C GLY A 341 -8.26 -22.15 -4.28
N ARG A 342 -6.93 -22.13 -4.38
CA ARG A 342 -6.02 -21.62 -3.36
C ARG A 342 -5.34 -20.33 -3.82
N ARG A 343 -5.18 -19.39 -2.89
CA ARG A 343 -4.51 -18.10 -3.11
C ARG A 343 -3.37 -17.97 -2.12
N ILE A 344 -2.13 -18.00 -2.63
CA ILE A 344 -0.91 -17.82 -1.85
C ILE A 344 -0.06 -16.71 -2.48
N LYS A 345 0.41 -15.76 -1.67
CA LYS A 345 1.29 -14.69 -2.15
C LYS A 345 2.60 -15.26 -2.71
N GLY A 346 2.88 -14.96 -3.97
CA GLY A 346 4.14 -15.32 -4.62
C GLY A 346 4.23 -16.79 -5.03
N ILE A 347 3.14 -17.55 -4.94
CA ILE A 347 3.02 -18.89 -5.48
C ILE A 347 1.87 -18.87 -6.51
N PRO A 348 2.14 -19.20 -7.78
CA PRO A 348 1.11 -19.19 -8.81
C PRO A 348 0.10 -20.31 -8.59
N GLU A 349 -1.13 -20.10 -9.07
CA GLU A 349 -2.25 -21.03 -8.89
C GLU A 349 -2.00 -22.42 -9.51
N ARG A 350 -1.19 -22.48 -10.56
CA ARG A 350 -0.74 -23.72 -11.22
C ARG A 350 0.34 -24.50 -10.46
N ALA A 351 0.82 -24.00 -9.31
CA ALA A 351 1.86 -24.68 -8.56
C ALA A 351 1.32 -25.97 -7.93
N LYS A 352 2.12 -27.04 -7.98
CA LYS A 352 1.79 -28.33 -7.39
C LYS A 352 2.43 -28.41 -6.00
N GLU A 353 1.64 -28.75 -5.00
CA GLU A 353 2.17 -29.08 -3.67
C GLU A 353 2.80 -30.48 -3.75
N ILE A 354 4.12 -30.55 -3.57
CA ILE A 354 4.90 -31.81 -3.69
C ILE A 354 5.12 -32.46 -2.32
N SER A 355 5.05 -31.67 -1.25
CA SER A 355 4.97 -32.11 0.15
C SER A 355 4.30 -31.00 0.96
N PRO A 356 3.82 -31.26 2.20
CA PRO A 356 3.10 -30.27 2.98
C PRO A 356 3.84 -28.93 3.09
N GLY A 357 3.26 -27.88 2.53
CA GLY A 357 3.83 -26.53 2.52
C GLY A 357 4.93 -26.28 1.48
N VAL A 358 5.22 -27.24 0.60
CA VAL A 358 6.26 -27.14 -0.42
C VAL A 358 5.63 -27.19 -1.81
N PHE A 359 5.77 -26.09 -2.56
CA PHE A 359 5.15 -25.93 -3.87
C PHE A 359 6.20 -25.89 -4.97
N CYS A 360 6.00 -26.68 -6.03
CA CYS A 360 6.82 -26.68 -7.23
C CYS A 360 6.02 -26.09 -8.41
N TYR A 361 6.65 -25.21 -9.18
CA TYR A 361 6.08 -24.69 -10.42
C TYR A 361 7.17 -24.33 -11.42
N GLN A 362 6.82 -24.30 -12.71
CA GLN A 362 7.72 -23.79 -13.74
C GLN A 362 7.90 -22.29 -13.57
N TRP A 363 9.14 -21.88 -13.36
CA TRP A 363 9.55 -20.50 -13.25
C TRP A 363 10.34 -20.07 -14.48
N PHE A 364 9.95 -18.91 -15.02
CA PHE A 364 10.64 -18.27 -16.13
C PHE A 364 11.62 -17.26 -15.55
N ALA A 365 12.91 -17.45 -15.83
CA ALA A 365 13.93 -16.50 -15.43
C ALA A 365 13.74 -15.18 -16.19
N GLY A 366 13.64 -14.07 -15.47
CA GLY A 366 13.60 -12.73 -16.06
C GLY A 366 15.01 -12.21 -16.34
N GLN A 367 15.09 -11.07 -17.03
CA GLN A 367 16.35 -10.39 -17.38
C GLN A 367 17.30 -10.22 -16.18
N ILE A 368 16.77 -9.90 -14.99
CA ILE A 368 17.58 -9.72 -13.78
C ILE A 368 18.28 -11.03 -13.39
N THR A 369 17.59 -12.16 -13.48
CA THR A 369 18.19 -13.47 -13.23
C THR A 369 19.22 -13.80 -14.30
N HIS A 370 18.89 -13.52 -15.57
CA HIS A 370 19.83 -13.74 -16.67
C HIS A 370 21.13 -12.96 -16.46
N LEU A 371 21.04 -11.66 -16.16
CA LEU A 371 22.21 -10.83 -15.85
C LEU A 371 23.00 -11.37 -14.64
N ARG A 372 22.32 -11.78 -13.56
CA ARG A 372 23.01 -12.33 -12.38
C ARG A 372 23.72 -13.66 -12.62
N LYS A 373 23.15 -14.51 -13.48
CA LYS A 373 23.69 -15.82 -13.83
C LYS A 373 24.51 -15.80 -15.13
N ASN A 374 24.75 -14.63 -15.72
CA ASN A 374 25.40 -14.46 -17.02
C ASN A 374 24.79 -15.34 -18.15
N ILE A 375 23.46 -15.41 -18.22
CA ILE A 375 22.73 -16.17 -19.25
C ILE A 375 22.48 -15.25 -20.45
N LYS A 376 23.35 -15.33 -21.46
CA LYS A 376 23.29 -14.47 -22.66
C LYS A 376 22.22 -14.87 -23.68
N VAL A 377 21.92 -16.17 -23.81
CA VAL A 377 21.05 -16.71 -24.88
C VAL A 377 20.00 -17.67 -24.31
N GLY A 378 18.79 -17.58 -24.88
CA GLY A 378 17.67 -18.47 -24.61
C GLY A 378 16.85 -18.11 -23.37
N ALA A 379 15.58 -18.48 -23.35
CA ALA A 379 14.74 -18.39 -22.16
C ALA A 379 15.06 -19.56 -21.21
N ARG A 380 15.31 -19.28 -19.94
CA ARG A 380 15.44 -20.36 -18.94
C ARG A 380 14.11 -20.61 -18.24
N VAL A 381 13.67 -21.85 -18.36
CA VAL A 381 12.50 -22.39 -17.67
C VAL A 381 13.02 -23.49 -16.75
N GLU A 382 12.99 -23.22 -15.45
CA GLU A 382 13.47 -24.15 -14.42
C GLU A 382 12.32 -24.46 -13.45
N PRO A 383 12.24 -25.69 -12.91
CA PRO A 383 11.36 -25.95 -11.79
C PRO A 383 11.83 -25.13 -10.58
N MET A 384 10.94 -24.34 -10.00
CA MET A 384 11.20 -23.58 -8.78
C MET A 384 10.38 -24.17 -7.64
N THR A 385 11.07 -24.50 -6.55
CA THR A 385 10.43 -24.93 -5.30
C THR A 385 10.35 -23.76 -4.34
N ARG A 386 9.18 -23.59 -3.69
CA ARG A 386 8.97 -22.63 -2.61
C ARG A 386 8.37 -23.33 -1.39
N THR A 387 9.05 -23.20 -0.27
CA THR A 387 8.57 -23.63 1.04
C THR A 387 7.84 -22.48 1.72
N LEU A 388 6.61 -22.72 2.13
CA LEU A 388 5.85 -21.78 2.96
C LEU A 388 6.27 -21.89 4.41
N THR A 389 6.63 -20.75 5.00
CA THR A 389 6.70 -20.62 6.45
C THR A 389 5.26 -20.47 6.97
N ALA A 390 4.73 -21.54 7.56
CA ALA A 390 3.34 -21.62 8.01
C ALA A 390 3.03 -20.79 9.28
N LYS A 391 4.00 -20.07 9.84
CA LYS A 391 3.82 -19.33 11.10
C LYS A 391 3.22 -17.95 10.84
N TYR A 392 2.01 -17.73 11.36
CA TYR A 392 1.43 -16.40 11.46
C TYR A 392 2.01 -15.66 12.67
N ASP A 393 2.57 -14.48 12.45
CA ASP A 393 3.33 -13.72 13.46
C ASP A 393 2.91 -12.25 13.56
N LYS A 394 1.71 -11.92 13.08
CA LYS A 394 1.12 -10.57 13.16
C LYS A 394 0.08 -10.42 14.28
N GLY A 395 -0.14 -11.49 15.05
CA GLY A 395 -1.11 -11.61 16.13
C GLY A 395 -0.91 -12.93 16.86
N VAL A 396 -1.62 -13.12 17.97
CA VAL A 396 -1.62 -14.36 18.75
C VAL A 396 -2.72 -15.27 18.22
N VAL A 397 -2.35 -16.48 17.79
CA VAL A 397 -3.29 -17.50 17.30
C VAL A 397 -3.68 -18.40 18.47
N HIS A 398 -4.97 -18.45 18.77
CA HIS A 398 -5.56 -19.29 19.82
C HIS A 398 -5.94 -20.66 19.28
N GLU A 399 -6.13 -21.65 20.17
CA GLU A 399 -6.54 -23.02 19.81
C GLU A 399 -7.84 -23.07 19.00
N SER A 400 -8.76 -22.13 19.25
CA SER A 400 -10.01 -21.98 18.49
C SER A 400 -9.81 -21.53 17.04
N GLY A 401 -8.57 -21.20 16.64
CA GLY A 401 -8.25 -20.54 15.39
C GLY A 401 -8.45 -19.02 15.43
N ARG A 402 -9.01 -18.47 16.51
CA ARG A 402 -9.17 -17.02 16.67
C ARG A 402 -7.79 -16.35 16.73
N VAL A 403 -7.68 -15.17 16.14
CA VAL A 403 -6.47 -14.35 16.23
C VAL A 403 -6.77 -13.08 17.01
N THR A 404 -5.96 -12.79 18.02
CA THR A 404 -5.96 -11.51 18.73
C THR A 404 -4.74 -10.67 18.35
N PRO A 405 -4.83 -9.34 18.48
CA PRO A 405 -3.68 -8.45 18.23
C PRO A 405 -2.47 -8.81 19.10
N LEU A 406 -1.27 -8.42 18.65
CA LEU A 406 -0.10 -8.42 19.51
C LEU A 406 -0.26 -7.37 20.62
N PHE A 407 0.15 -7.69 21.84
CA PHE A 407 0.32 -6.72 22.90
C PHE A 407 1.77 -6.23 22.86
N LEU A 408 1.97 -4.92 22.70
CA LEU A 408 3.28 -4.27 22.71
C LEU A 408 3.47 -3.36 23.92
#